data_AF-A0A512DZD8-F1
#
_entry.id   AF-A0A512DZD8-F1
#
_cell.length_a   1.000
_cell.length_b   1.000
_cell.length_c   1.000
_cell.angle_alpha   90.00
_cell.angle_beta   90.00
_cell.angle_gamma   90.00
#
_symmetry.space_group_name_H-M   'P 1'
#
loop_
_entity.id
_entity.type
_entity.pdbx_description
1 polymer ?
#
loop_
_entity_poly.entity_id
_entity_poly.type
_entity_poly.pdbx_seq_one_letter_code
_entity_poly.pdbx_strand_id
1 'polypeptide(L)'
;MTALIWTLTFGCVPAIALVLSNFAEFQSIRQVHLWLRQEGIDLPAVDYGPQGRHIVWKPPVYNTVHHLLTNPIYAGAYAFGRTGSRVKLVQGRKQVTHGIRREREDWQVLIPGHHEGYISWSEYERNQRLITDNANSKGLMVRGAVRKGEALLAGLLRCGHCGRKLHVAYSGAHGSSARYHCQGAHVNHGTERCISFGALRVDQAVGGEVLRLLEPLGIEAALRAIEAREAEADEVRRQVELALEQARYEVIVDAE
;
A
#
# COMPACT_ATOMS: atom_id res chain seq x y z
N MET A 1 37.00 30.41 18.31
CA MET A 1 36.24 30.75 17.07
C MET A 1 36.67 29.92 15.86
N THR A 2 37.27 28.74 16.05
CA THR A 2 37.80 27.88 14.98
C THR A 2 37.03 26.55 14.81
N ALA A 3 36.02 26.29 15.64
CA ALA A 3 35.24 25.05 15.63
C ALA A 3 33.94 25.09 14.82
N LEU A 4 33.54 26.26 14.29
CA LEU A 4 32.25 26.47 13.62
C LEU A 4 32.35 26.61 12.09
N ILE A 5 33.55 26.49 11.51
CA ILE A 5 33.79 26.65 10.07
C ILE A 5 33.98 25.29 9.37
N TRP A 6 34.16 24.20 10.11
CA TRP A 6 34.46 22.87 9.57
C TRP A 6 33.23 22.07 9.06
N THR A 7 32.00 22.54 9.27
CA THR A 7 30.78 21.73 9.08
C THR A 7 30.06 21.91 7.73
N LEU A 8 30.40 22.90 6.90
CA LEU A 8 29.50 23.29 5.81
C LEU A 8 29.83 22.74 4.41
N THR A 9 31.01 22.16 4.18
CA THR A 9 31.38 21.59 2.86
C THR A 9 31.98 20.18 2.88
N PHE A 10 32.47 19.69 4.03
CA PHE A 10 33.05 18.34 4.16
C PHE A 10 32.11 17.26 4.72
N GLY A 11 30.90 17.63 5.17
CA GLY A 11 29.98 16.69 5.86
C GLY A 11 29.22 15.71 4.95
N CYS A 12 29.07 16.01 3.66
CA CYS A 12 28.30 15.16 2.73
C CYS A 12 28.94 13.79 2.47
N VAL A 13 30.28 13.74 2.37
CA VAL A 13 31.00 12.49 2.08
C VAL A 13 30.89 11.48 3.24
N PRO A 14 31.10 11.89 4.51
CA PRO A 14 30.93 11.01 5.67
C PRO A 14 29.51 10.45 5.82
N ALA A 15 28.47 11.29 5.68
CA ALA A 15 27.09 10.86 5.94
C ALA A 15 26.60 9.83 4.91
N ILE A 16 26.93 10.03 3.62
CA ILE A 16 26.54 9.11 2.55
C ILE A 16 27.29 7.78 2.69
N ALA A 17 28.60 7.83 2.96
CA ALA A 17 29.41 6.64 3.22
C ALA A 17 28.87 5.85 4.43
N LEU A 18 28.46 6.54 5.50
CA LEU A 18 27.89 5.93 6.69
C LEU A 18 26.57 5.20 6.42
N VAL A 19 25.70 5.74 5.56
CA VAL A 19 24.46 5.04 5.15
C VAL A 19 24.78 3.74 4.42
N LEU A 20 25.77 3.78 3.52
CA LEU A 20 26.17 2.63 2.72
C LEU A 20 26.85 1.55 3.57
N SER A 21 27.70 1.95 4.52
CA SER A 21 28.36 1.00 5.44
C SER A 21 27.35 0.35 6.40
N ASN A 22 26.45 1.12 7.01
CA ASN A 22 25.40 0.58 7.87
C ASN A 22 24.47 -0.38 7.12
N PHE A 23 24.22 -0.15 5.82
CA PHE A 23 23.43 -1.10 5.03
C PHE A 23 24.15 -2.44 4.83
N ALA A 24 25.50 -2.45 4.76
CA ALA A 24 26.25 -3.70 4.68
C ALA A 24 26.06 -4.57 5.93
N GLU A 25 25.91 -3.94 7.10
CA GLU A 25 25.67 -4.61 8.39
C GLU A 25 24.19 -5.00 8.57
N PHE A 26 23.27 -4.04 8.46
CA PHE A 26 21.85 -4.26 8.75
C PHE A 26 21.07 -4.98 7.65
N GLN A 27 21.53 -4.88 6.40
CA GLN A 27 20.89 -5.47 5.21
C GLN A 27 19.41 -5.10 5.04
N SER A 28 18.96 -3.99 5.64
CA SER A 28 17.57 -3.54 5.63
C SER A 28 17.51 -2.01 5.66
N ILE A 29 16.90 -1.42 4.62
CA ILE A 29 16.72 0.04 4.51
C ILE A 29 15.98 0.60 5.73
N ARG A 30 15.01 -0.16 6.27
CA ARG A 30 14.25 0.26 7.44
C ARG A 30 15.13 0.34 8.69
N GLN A 31 15.98 -0.65 8.91
CA GLN A 31 16.86 -0.67 10.09
C GLN A 31 17.88 0.45 10.00
N VAL A 32 18.50 0.66 8.83
CA VAL A 32 19.40 1.81 8.58
C VAL A 32 18.69 3.14 8.88
N HIS A 33 17.47 3.34 8.36
CA HIS A 33 16.70 4.55 8.62
C HIS A 33 16.37 4.77 10.10
N LEU A 34 15.98 3.72 10.83
CA LEU A 34 15.66 3.84 12.25
C LEU A 34 16.90 4.12 13.09
N TRP A 35 18.02 3.46 12.77
CA TRP A 35 19.29 3.71 13.44
C TRP A 35 19.75 5.16 13.24
N LEU A 36 19.73 5.68 12.00
CA LEU A 36 20.06 7.09 11.73
C LEU A 36 19.17 8.05 12.53
N ARG A 37 17.88 7.72 12.69
CA ARG A 37 16.94 8.52 13.48
C ARG A 37 17.23 8.46 14.97
N GLN A 38 17.61 7.29 15.48
CA GLN A 38 17.95 7.09 16.88
C GLN A 38 19.23 7.82 17.26
N GLU A 39 20.24 7.78 16.38
CA GLU A 39 21.52 8.47 16.57
C GLU A 39 21.48 9.97 16.22
N GLY A 40 20.34 10.49 15.75
CA GLY A 40 20.18 11.90 15.40
C GLY A 40 21.02 12.36 14.21
N ILE A 41 21.32 11.46 13.27
CA ILE A 41 22.16 11.74 12.10
C ILE A 41 21.32 12.33 10.98
N ASP A 42 21.59 13.59 10.63
CA ASP A 42 20.96 14.27 9.50
C ASP A 42 21.58 13.85 8.16
N LEU A 43 20.74 13.85 7.11
CA LEU A 43 21.19 13.63 5.73
C LEU A 43 21.02 14.89 4.89
N PRO A 44 21.88 15.08 3.86
CA PRO A 44 21.73 16.19 2.93
C PRO A 44 20.48 15.98 2.08
N ALA A 45 19.61 16.99 2.07
CA ALA A 45 18.42 17.05 1.23
C ALA A 45 18.50 18.31 0.34
N VAL A 46 18.04 18.18 -0.90
CA VAL A 46 17.90 19.33 -1.79
C VAL A 46 16.58 20.02 -1.49
N ASP A 47 16.63 21.31 -1.16
CA ASP A 47 15.46 22.16 -0.98
C ASP A 47 15.35 23.16 -2.13
N TYR A 48 14.11 23.54 -2.46
CA TYR A 48 13.79 24.46 -3.54
C TYR A 48 13.23 25.74 -2.95
N GLY A 49 14.06 26.79 -2.94
CA GLY A 49 13.68 28.12 -2.47
C GLY A 49 13.54 29.13 -3.62
N PRO A 50 13.13 30.37 -3.31
CA PRO A 50 13.07 31.47 -4.28
C PRO A 50 14.41 31.74 -4.99
N GLN A 51 15.52 31.40 -4.33
CA GLN A 51 16.89 31.58 -4.84
C GLN A 51 17.43 30.33 -5.58
N GLY A 52 16.58 29.33 -5.83
CA GLY A 52 16.96 28.08 -6.48
C GLY A 52 17.29 26.94 -5.52
N ARG A 53 18.06 25.97 -6.02
CA ARG A 53 18.42 24.74 -5.30
C ARG A 53 19.48 25.01 -4.25
N HIS A 54 19.27 24.58 -3.02
CA HIS A 54 20.27 24.60 -1.95
C HIS A 54 20.20 23.31 -1.14
N ILE A 55 21.31 22.99 -0.46
CA ILE A 55 21.41 21.77 0.35
C ILE A 55 21.10 22.13 1.79
N VAL A 56 20.16 21.39 2.39
CA VAL A 56 19.77 21.50 3.79
C VAL A 56 19.97 20.16 4.48
N TRP A 57 20.43 20.20 5.72
CA TRP A 57 20.58 19.01 6.56
C TRP A 57 19.29 18.81 7.34
N LYS A 58 18.66 17.65 7.14
CA LYS A 58 17.37 17.34 7.77
C LYS A 58 17.37 15.88 8.25
N PRO A 59 16.55 15.57 9.26
CA PRO A 59 16.40 14.19 9.71
C PRO A 59 15.93 13.28 8.57
N PRO A 60 16.57 12.12 8.36
CA PRO A 60 16.33 11.29 7.19
C PRO A 60 14.91 10.78 7.16
N VAL A 61 14.34 10.71 5.97
CA VAL A 61 13.09 9.97 5.74
C VAL A 61 13.40 8.69 5.00
N TYR A 62 12.56 7.67 5.17
CA TYR A 62 12.76 6.36 4.53
C TYR A 62 13.05 6.48 3.03
N ASN A 63 12.33 7.36 2.34
CA ASN A 63 12.49 7.56 0.91
C ASN A 63 13.88 8.11 0.53
N THR A 64 14.48 8.97 1.37
CA THR A 64 15.84 9.49 1.15
C THR A 64 16.86 8.36 1.23
N VAL A 65 16.77 7.53 2.27
CA VAL A 65 17.66 6.37 2.45
C VAL A 65 17.48 5.36 1.32
N HIS A 66 16.23 5.09 0.93
CA HIS A 66 15.91 4.22 -0.19
C HIS A 66 16.50 4.74 -1.51
N HIS A 67 16.35 6.04 -1.80
CA HIS A 67 16.93 6.63 -3.00
C HIS A 67 18.46 6.59 -3.00
N LEU A 68 19.11 6.82 -1.85
CA LEU A 68 20.55 6.71 -1.73
C LEU A 68 21.03 5.30 -2.06
N LEU A 69 20.41 4.28 -1.45
CA LEU A 69 20.79 2.88 -1.65
C LEU A 69 20.44 2.30 -3.03
N THR A 70 19.51 2.92 -3.76
CA THR A 70 19.06 2.45 -5.10
C THR A 70 19.59 3.29 -6.26
N ASN A 71 20.45 4.28 -5.97
CA ASN A 71 21.01 5.15 -7.00
C ASN A 71 22.39 4.63 -7.45
N PRO A 72 22.55 4.22 -8.72
CA PRO A 72 23.81 3.68 -9.25
C PRO A 72 24.97 4.69 -9.28
N ILE A 73 24.69 5.99 -9.14
CA ILE A 73 25.73 7.03 -9.04
C ILE A 73 26.69 6.73 -7.88
N TYR A 74 26.18 6.28 -6.73
CA TYR A 74 27.05 5.95 -5.58
C TYR A 74 27.91 4.71 -5.81
N ALA A 75 27.67 3.96 -6.88
CA ALA A 75 28.46 2.81 -7.31
C ALA A 75 29.39 3.15 -8.50
N GLY A 76 29.60 4.45 -8.76
CA GLY A 76 30.47 4.91 -9.84
C GLY A 76 29.84 4.79 -11.23
N ALA A 77 28.54 4.52 -11.33
CA ALA A 77 27.88 4.29 -12.59
C ALA A 77 27.02 5.47 -13.05
N TYR A 78 27.16 5.81 -14.34
CA TYR A 78 26.27 6.77 -14.98
C TYR A 78 25.03 6.05 -15.53
N ALA A 79 23.84 6.54 -15.21
CA ALA A 79 22.59 5.94 -15.66
C ALA A 79 21.61 7.01 -16.13
N PHE A 80 21.05 6.83 -17.34
CA PHE A 80 20.06 7.73 -17.94
C PHE A 80 18.82 6.96 -18.41
N GLY A 81 17.68 7.65 -18.44
CA GLY A 81 16.41 7.04 -18.87
C GLY A 81 15.78 6.08 -17.85
N ARG A 82 16.12 6.21 -16.56
CA ARG A 82 15.60 5.33 -15.48
C ARG A 82 14.09 5.46 -15.21
N THR A 83 13.47 6.48 -15.78
CA THR A 83 12.06 6.81 -15.64
C THR A 83 11.51 7.18 -17.01
N GLY A 84 10.31 6.71 -17.34
CA GLY A 84 9.64 7.00 -18.61
C GLY A 84 8.16 7.31 -18.45
N SER A 85 7.49 7.48 -19.60
CA SER A 85 6.05 7.61 -19.70
C SER A 85 5.44 6.35 -20.31
N ARG A 86 4.30 5.90 -19.77
CA ARG A 86 3.48 4.84 -20.36
C ARG A 86 2.22 5.46 -20.90
N VAL A 87 1.91 5.19 -22.17
CA VAL A 87 0.67 5.60 -22.81
C VAL A 87 -0.27 4.40 -22.79
N LYS A 88 -1.49 4.57 -22.27
CA LYS A 88 -2.57 3.59 -22.40
C LYS A 88 -3.73 4.24 -23.14
N LEU A 89 -4.36 3.49 -24.03
CA LEU A 89 -5.65 3.88 -24.61
C LEU A 89 -6.74 3.28 -23.73
N VAL A 90 -7.52 4.14 -23.07
CA VAL A 90 -8.65 3.72 -22.23
C VAL A 90 -9.90 4.37 -22.80
N GLN A 91 -10.85 3.55 -23.23
CA GLN A 91 -12.11 4.02 -23.84
C GLN A 91 -11.91 5.03 -25.00
N GLY A 92 -10.98 4.72 -25.91
CA GLY A 92 -10.68 5.61 -27.05
C GLY A 92 -9.91 6.88 -26.70
N ARG A 93 -9.60 7.14 -25.42
CA ARG A 93 -8.82 8.32 -24.99
C ARG A 93 -7.39 7.93 -24.62
N LYS A 94 -6.43 8.73 -25.07
CA LYS A 94 -5.01 8.61 -24.72
C LYS A 94 -4.81 9.06 -23.27
N GLN A 95 -4.44 8.13 -22.40
CA GLN A 95 -4.03 8.40 -21.03
C GLN A 95 -2.51 8.23 -20.92
N VAL A 96 -1.79 9.30 -20.62
CA VAL A 96 -0.34 9.26 -20.42
C VAL A 96 -0.04 9.28 -18.92
N THR A 97 0.71 8.29 -18.47
CA THR A 97 1.24 8.24 -17.10
C THR A 97 2.74 8.47 -17.16
N HIS A 98 3.18 9.62 -16.63
CA HIS A 98 4.60 9.94 -16.49
C HIS A 98 5.16 9.40 -15.18
N GLY A 99 6.48 9.37 -15.04
CA GLY A 99 7.13 9.04 -13.78
C GLY A 99 7.24 7.53 -13.49
N ILE A 100 7.01 6.68 -14.49
CA ILE A 100 7.09 5.23 -14.30
C ILE A 100 8.55 4.81 -14.31
N ARG A 101 9.00 4.21 -13.21
CA ARG A 101 10.34 3.64 -13.10
C ARG A 101 10.48 2.46 -14.04
N ARG A 102 11.58 2.43 -14.79
CA ARG A 102 11.91 1.35 -15.71
C ARG A 102 12.77 0.29 -15.02
N GLU A 103 12.62 -0.96 -15.44
CA GLU A 103 13.54 -2.02 -15.12
C GLU A 103 14.94 -1.68 -15.65
N ARG A 104 15.97 -2.28 -15.07
CA ARG A 104 17.36 -1.88 -15.35
C ARG A 104 17.72 -2.11 -16.81
N GLU A 105 17.21 -3.20 -17.36
CA GLU A 105 17.35 -3.66 -18.73
C GLU A 105 16.77 -2.67 -19.73
N ASP A 106 15.78 -1.86 -19.30
CA ASP A 106 15.09 -0.85 -20.11
C ASP A 106 15.69 0.57 -19.94
N TRP A 107 16.80 0.71 -19.20
CA TRP A 107 17.49 1.99 -19.07
C TRP A 107 18.15 2.34 -20.40
N GLN A 108 18.03 3.59 -20.82
CA GLN A 108 18.57 4.04 -22.11
C GLN A 108 20.10 4.04 -22.12
N VAL A 109 20.71 4.33 -20.97
CA VAL A 109 22.17 4.32 -20.80
C VAL A 109 22.48 3.78 -19.42
N LEU A 110 23.42 2.84 -19.34
CA LEU A 110 24.07 2.40 -18.11
C LEU A 110 25.55 2.18 -18.39
N ILE A 111 26.41 2.96 -17.74
CA ILE A 111 27.86 2.89 -17.87
C ILE A 111 28.44 2.66 -16.46
N PRO A 112 28.71 1.41 -16.06
CA PRO A 112 29.45 1.09 -14.84
C PRO A 112 30.89 1.61 -14.91
N GLY A 113 31.45 2.01 -13.77
CA GLY A 113 32.84 2.49 -13.70
C GLY A 113 33.11 3.83 -14.39
N HIS A 114 32.06 4.64 -14.62
CA HIS A 114 32.19 5.99 -15.17
C HIS A 114 32.97 6.96 -14.26
N HIS A 115 32.85 6.80 -12.95
CA HIS A 115 33.55 7.62 -11.95
C HIS A 115 33.82 6.80 -10.68
N GLU A 116 34.62 7.35 -9.77
CA GLU A 116 34.83 6.74 -8.46
C GLU A 116 33.52 6.75 -7.65
N GLY A 117 33.07 5.56 -7.27
CA GLY A 117 31.89 5.36 -6.43
C GLY A 117 32.25 5.26 -4.95
N TYR A 118 31.26 5.49 -4.08
CA TYR A 118 31.36 5.20 -2.66
C TYR A 118 31.43 3.71 -2.36
N ILE A 119 30.83 2.90 -3.23
CA ILE A 119 30.86 1.43 -3.19
C ILE A 119 31.24 0.90 -4.57
N SER A 120 31.73 -0.33 -4.61
CA SER A 120 31.96 -1.02 -5.88
C SER A 120 30.66 -1.38 -6.58
N TRP A 121 30.73 -1.61 -7.90
CA TRP A 121 29.57 -2.04 -8.68
C TRP A 121 28.98 -3.37 -8.19
N SER A 122 29.84 -4.33 -7.81
CA SER A 122 29.41 -5.63 -7.29
C SER A 122 28.69 -5.51 -5.94
N GLU A 123 29.15 -4.62 -5.05
CA GLU A 123 28.46 -4.31 -3.80
C GLU A 123 27.10 -3.68 -4.04
N TYR A 124 27.00 -2.77 -5.01
CA TYR A 124 25.72 -2.19 -5.40
C TYR A 124 24.75 -3.24 -5.91
N GLU A 125 25.20 -4.17 -6.75
CA GLU A 125 24.37 -5.26 -7.25
C GLU A 125 23.90 -6.20 -6.14
N ARG A 126 24.79 -6.56 -5.21
CA ARG A 126 24.44 -7.30 -3.99
C ARG A 126 23.38 -6.57 -3.18
N ASN A 127 23.55 -5.27 -2.97
CA ASN A 127 22.59 -4.45 -2.23
C ASN A 127 21.22 -4.41 -2.94
N GLN A 128 21.19 -4.28 -4.28
CA GLN A 128 19.92 -4.31 -5.02
C GLN A 128 19.19 -5.66 -4.90
N ARG A 129 19.92 -6.78 -4.89
CA ARG A 129 19.33 -8.11 -4.64
C ARG A 129 18.71 -8.19 -3.25
N LEU A 130 19.46 -7.81 -2.20
CA LEU A 130 18.95 -7.78 -0.82
C LEU A 130 17.71 -6.88 -0.68
N ILE A 131 17.70 -5.71 -1.32
CA ILE A 131 16.54 -4.81 -1.30
C ILE A 131 15.33 -5.47 -1.98
N THR A 132 15.55 -6.17 -3.09
CA THR A 132 14.51 -6.87 -3.85
C THR A 132 13.94 -8.06 -3.07
N ASP A 133 14.81 -8.86 -2.45
CA ASP A 133 14.40 -10.01 -1.61
C ASP A 133 13.59 -9.55 -0.40
N ASN A 134 14.03 -8.48 0.26
CA ASN A 134 13.29 -7.84 1.36
C ASN A 134 11.95 -7.23 0.93
N ALA A 135 11.84 -6.78 -0.33
CA ALA A 135 10.59 -6.27 -0.89
C ALA A 135 9.62 -7.42 -1.23
N ASN A 136 10.14 -8.57 -1.68
CA ASN A 136 9.36 -9.77 -1.95
C ASN A 136 8.73 -10.36 -0.67
N SER A 137 9.42 -10.28 0.47
CA SER A 137 8.83 -10.64 1.78
C SER A 137 7.70 -9.69 2.24
N LYS A 138 7.50 -8.56 1.55
CA LYS A 138 6.39 -7.61 1.72
C LYS A 138 5.48 -7.61 0.50
N GLY A 139 5.16 -8.81 0.01
CA GLY A 139 4.32 -9.06 -1.17
C GLY A 139 3.19 -8.05 -1.31
N LEU A 140 3.05 -7.55 -2.54
CA LEU A 140 2.14 -6.53 -3.02
C LEU A 140 0.99 -6.23 -2.05
N MET A 141 0.79 -4.94 -1.74
CA MET A 141 -0.50 -4.39 -1.36
C MET A 141 -1.50 -4.54 -2.53
N VAL A 142 -1.71 -5.77 -3.01
CA VAL A 142 -2.95 -6.17 -3.64
C VAL A 142 -4.03 -5.83 -2.63
N ARG A 143 -5.18 -5.34 -3.08
CA ARG A 143 -6.41 -5.47 -2.28
C ARG A 143 -6.49 -6.96 -1.94
N GLY A 144 -6.00 -7.35 -0.76
CA GLY A 144 -5.99 -8.73 -0.35
C GLY A 144 -7.42 -9.25 -0.49
N ALA A 145 -7.56 -10.53 -0.83
CA ALA A 145 -8.83 -11.22 -0.70
C ALA A 145 -9.48 -10.79 0.63
N VAL A 146 -10.81 -10.60 0.64
CA VAL A 146 -11.59 -10.33 1.85
C VAL A 146 -11.17 -11.40 2.87
N ARG A 147 -10.27 -11.02 3.80
CA ARG A 147 -9.79 -11.93 4.83
C ARG A 147 -10.91 -12.01 5.85
N LYS A 148 -11.17 -13.18 6.42
CA LYS A 148 -12.06 -13.34 7.58
C LYS A 148 -11.47 -12.58 8.77
N GLY A 149 -11.65 -11.27 8.80
CA GLY A 149 -11.19 -10.39 9.86
C GLY A 149 -12.30 -9.41 10.17
N GLU A 150 -12.49 -9.16 11.47
CA GLU A 150 -13.62 -8.38 12.01
C GLU A 150 -13.57 -6.88 11.65
N ALA A 151 -12.50 -6.40 10.99
CA ALA A 151 -12.33 -4.99 10.67
C ALA A 151 -13.09 -4.60 9.39
N LEU A 152 -14.27 -4.00 9.54
CA LEU A 152 -15.16 -3.61 8.44
C LEU A 152 -14.60 -2.48 7.56
N LEU A 153 -13.77 -1.61 8.12
CA LEU A 153 -13.34 -0.35 7.50
C LEU A 153 -11.89 -0.38 7.01
N ALA A 154 -11.34 -1.58 6.82
CA ALA A 154 -9.98 -1.79 6.33
C ALA A 154 -9.74 -1.06 5.00
N GLY A 155 -8.78 -0.12 4.99
CA GLY A 155 -8.41 0.64 3.79
C GLY A 155 -9.34 1.80 3.43
N LEU A 156 -10.43 2.02 4.18
CA LEU A 156 -11.34 3.16 4.02
C LEU A 156 -10.95 4.35 4.91
N LEU A 157 -10.50 4.07 6.14
CA LEU A 157 -10.17 5.12 7.11
C LEU A 157 -8.87 5.85 6.78
N ARG A 158 -8.86 7.16 7.06
CA ARG A 158 -7.68 8.02 7.01
C ARG A 158 -7.42 8.66 8.38
N CYS A 159 -6.15 8.91 8.67
CA CYS A 159 -5.73 9.58 9.89
C CYS A 159 -6.11 11.07 9.86
N GLY A 160 -6.85 11.55 10.88
CA GLY A 160 -7.21 12.97 11.00
C GLY A 160 -6.02 13.92 11.19
N HIS A 161 -4.88 13.44 11.71
CA HIS A 161 -3.69 14.27 11.90
C HIS A 161 -2.82 14.41 10.64
N CYS A 162 -2.71 13.34 9.84
CA CYS A 162 -1.75 13.30 8.74
C CYS A 162 -2.32 12.90 7.37
N GLY A 163 -3.63 12.65 7.27
CA GLY A 163 -4.34 12.33 6.03
C GLY A 163 -4.02 10.98 5.39
N ARG A 164 -3.07 10.21 5.93
CA ARG A 164 -2.65 8.90 5.40
C ARG A 164 -3.67 7.81 5.74
N LYS A 165 -3.74 6.76 4.93
CA LYS A 165 -4.61 5.60 5.17
C LYS A 165 -4.23 4.89 6.47
N LEU A 166 -5.24 4.44 7.21
CA LEU A 166 -5.03 3.59 8.38
C LEU A 166 -4.86 2.13 7.95
N HIS A 167 -4.02 1.41 8.69
CA HIS A 167 -3.79 -0.01 8.53
C HIS A 167 -4.48 -0.78 9.66
N VAL A 168 -4.80 -2.05 9.39
CA VAL A 168 -5.38 -2.96 10.38
C VAL A 168 -4.29 -3.85 10.93
N ALA A 169 -4.23 -3.98 12.24
CA ALA A 169 -3.49 -5.03 12.94
C ALA A 169 -4.48 -5.90 13.70
N TYR A 170 -4.24 -7.20 13.71
CA TYR A 170 -4.99 -8.16 14.53
C TYR A 170 -4.11 -8.59 15.70
N SER A 171 -4.71 -8.74 16.87
CA SER A 171 -4.06 -9.16 18.12
C SER A 171 -5.01 -10.07 18.91
N GLY A 172 -4.51 -10.69 19.98
CA GLY A 172 -5.29 -11.61 20.82
C GLY A 172 -5.26 -13.07 20.35
N ALA A 173 -5.83 -13.96 21.18
CA ALA A 173 -5.94 -15.38 20.84
C ALA A 173 -6.70 -15.54 19.51
N HIS A 174 -6.08 -16.22 18.54
CA HIS A 174 -6.62 -16.44 17.20
C HIS A 174 -6.95 -15.18 16.36
N GLY A 175 -6.44 -14.00 16.74
CA GLY A 175 -6.66 -12.76 15.96
C GLY A 175 -8.01 -12.08 16.19
N SER A 176 -8.65 -12.34 17.34
CA SER A 176 -9.99 -11.85 17.72
C SER A 176 -10.10 -10.35 18.04
N SER A 177 -9.02 -9.58 17.95
CA SER A 177 -9.05 -8.15 18.26
C SER A 177 -8.39 -7.33 17.17
N ALA A 178 -9.22 -6.69 16.35
CA ALA A 178 -8.80 -5.78 15.30
C ALA A 178 -8.55 -4.36 15.83
N ARG A 179 -7.49 -3.71 15.31
CA ARG A 179 -7.10 -2.34 15.64
C ARG A 179 -6.72 -1.56 14.39
N TYR A 180 -7.26 -0.35 14.25
CA TYR A 180 -6.82 0.61 13.25
C TYR A 180 -5.63 1.41 13.77
N HIS A 181 -4.62 1.62 12.93
CA HIS A 181 -3.44 2.40 13.31
C HIS A 181 -2.84 3.14 12.12
N CYS A 182 -2.34 4.34 12.38
CA CYS A 182 -1.57 5.10 11.41
C CYS A 182 -0.11 4.62 11.43
N GLN A 183 0.32 3.96 10.35
CA GLN A 183 1.71 3.50 10.22
C GLN A 183 2.60 4.50 9.47
N GLY A 184 2.01 5.50 8.82
CA GLY A 184 2.69 6.35 7.86
C GLY A 184 3.84 7.18 8.44
N ALA A 185 3.67 7.78 9.62
CA ALA A 185 4.71 8.56 10.26
C ALA A 185 5.86 7.66 10.77
N HIS A 186 5.52 6.55 11.41
CA HIS A 186 6.48 5.55 11.86
C HIS A 186 7.30 4.94 10.71
N VAL A 187 6.68 4.66 9.57
CA VAL A 187 7.40 4.11 8.40
C VAL A 187 8.26 5.16 7.72
N ASN A 188 7.72 6.35 7.46
CA ASN A 188 8.43 7.35 6.65
C ASN A 188 9.41 8.21 7.45
N HIS A 189 9.12 8.45 8.73
CA HIS A 189 9.86 9.38 9.59
C HIS A 189 10.45 8.72 10.83
N GLY A 190 10.15 7.44 11.09
CA GLY A 190 10.69 6.71 12.25
C GLY A 190 10.13 7.17 13.59
N THR A 191 9.10 8.00 13.57
CA THR A 191 8.48 8.58 14.76
C THR A 191 7.42 7.65 15.36
N GLU A 192 6.84 8.04 16.49
CA GLU A 192 5.66 7.38 17.03
C GLU A 192 4.48 7.38 16.02
N ARG A 193 3.56 6.44 16.24
CA ARG A 193 2.33 6.33 15.44
C ARG A 193 1.42 7.51 15.77
N CYS A 194 0.86 8.16 14.75
CA CYS A 194 -0.02 9.32 14.98
C CYS A 194 -1.23 8.97 15.86
N ILE A 195 -1.93 7.89 15.49
CA ILE A 195 -3.11 7.41 16.19
C ILE A 195 -3.20 5.89 16.08
N SER A 196 -3.82 5.28 17.08
CA SER A 196 -4.19 3.87 17.05
C SER A 196 -5.38 3.63 17.97
N PHE A 197 -6.41 2.92 17.51
CA PHE A 197 -7.63 2.66 18.27
C PHE A 197 -8.29 1.33 17.85
N GLY A 198 -9.04 0.72 18.76
CA GLY A 198 -9.72 -0.56 18.52
C GLY A 198 -10.83 -0.45 17.47
N ALA A 199 -11.01 -1.48 16.65
CA ALA A 199 -11.95 -1.45 15.54
C ALA A 199 -13.42 -1.50 15.99
N LEU A 200 -13.73 -2.28 17.04
CA LEU A 200 -15.09 -2.64 17.47
C LEU A 200 -16.08 -1.47 17.48
N ARG A 201 -15.78 -0.40 18.24
CA ARG A 201 -16.72 0.72 18.42
C ARG A 201 -16.97 1.51 17.14
N VAL A 202 -15.93 1.70 16.33
CA VAL A 202 -16.02 2.46 15.08
C VAL A 202 -16.76 1.65 14.02
N ASP A 203 -16.46 0.35 13.95
CA ASP A 203 -17.13 -0.56 13.02
C ASP A 203 -18.61 -0.72 13.36
N GLN A 204 -18.97 -0.81 14.65
CA GLN A 204 -20.37 -0.82 15.09
C GLN A 204 -21.09 0.49 14.76
N ALA A 205 -20.47 1.64 15.01
CA ALA A 205 -21.09 2.93 14.72
C ALA A 205 -21.34 3.13 13.22
N VAL A 206 -20.34 2.83 12.39
CA VAL A 206 -20.48 2.94 10.93
C VAL A 206 -21.43 1.87 10.39
N GLY A 207 -21.32 0.64 10.87
CA GLY A 207 -22.22 -0.45 10.50
C GLY A 207 -23.68 -0.14 10.84
N GLY A 208 -23.93 0.39 12.04
CA GLY A 208 -25.27 0.83 12.45
C GLY A 208 -25.81 1.94 11.55
N GLU A 209 -25.00 2.92 11.19
CA GLU A 209 -25.42 4.01 10.30
C GLU A 209 -25.71 3.53 8.86
N VAL A 210 -24.87 2.63 8.34
CA VAL A 210 -25.11 2.00 7.03
C VAL A 210 -26.41 1.20 7.05
N LEU A 211 -26.63 0.39 8.10
CA LEU A 211 -27.86 -0.38 8.23
C LEU A 211 -29.08 0.53 8.38
N ARG A 212 -29.00 1.62 9.14
CA ARG A 212 -30.07 2.62 9.27
C ARG A 212 -30.44 3.25 7.93
N LEU A 213 -29.45 3.56 7.08
CA LEU A 213 -29.70 4.10 5.75
C LEU A 213 -30.27 3.07 4.78
N LEU A 214 -29.89 1.80 4.95
CA LEU A 214 -30.37 0.69 4.12
C LEU A 214 -31.69 0.10 4.61
N GLU A 215 -32.13 0.38 5.84
CA GLU A 215 -33.33 -0.18 6.45
C GLU A 215 -34.57 -0.11 5.53
N PRO A 216 -34.90 1.03 4.88
CA PRO A 216 -36.08 1.10 4.01
C PRO A 216 -35.98 0.16 2.80
N LEU A 217 -34.79 0.05 2.21
CA LEU A 217 -34.51 -0.83 1.07
C LEU A 217 -34.48 -2.30 1.51
N GLY A 218 -34.01 -2.57 2.72
CA GLY A 218 -33.98 -3.90 3.32
C GLY A 218 -35.39 -4.43 3.58
N ILE A 219 -36.29 -3.58 4.09
CA ILE A 219 -37.70 -3.91 4.29
C ILE A 219 -38.38 -4.18 2.94
N GLU A 220 -38.19 -3.30 1.95
CA GLU A 220 -38.77 -3.49 0.62
C GLU A 220 -38.24 -4.77 -0.06
N ALA A 221 -36.94 -5.04 0.03
CA ALA A 221 -36.35 -6.26 -0.48
C ALA A 221 -36.87 -7.52 0.23
N ALA A 222 -37.07 -7.46 1.56
CA ALA A 222 -37.64 -8.55 2.33
C ALA A 222 -39.11 -8.82 1.96
N LEU A 223 -39.92 -7.77 1.80
CA LEU A 223 -41.31 -7.88 1.35
C LEU A 223 -41.39 -8.51 -0.06
N ARG A 224 -40.57 -8.02 -1.00
CA ARG A 224 -40.51 -8.60 -2.36
C ARG A 224 -40.06 -10.06 -2.34
N ALA A 225 -39.15 -10.43 -1.43
CA ALA A 225 -38.72 -11.82 -1.29
C ALA A 225 -39.83 -12.72 -0.72
N ILE A 226 -40.68 -12.20 0.18
CA ILE A 226 -41.88 -12.91 0.69
C ILE A 226 -42.88 -13.09 -0.45
N GLU A 227 -43.21 -12.02 -1.17
CA GLU A 227 -44.15 -12.07 -2.31
C GLU A 227 -43.67 -13.06 -3.39
N ALA A 228 -42.38 -13.04 -3.74
CA ALA A 228 -41.81 -13.96 -4.71
C ALA A 228 -41.94 -15.43 -4.26
N ARG A 229 -41.77 -15.69 -2.96
CA ARG A 229 -41.90 -17.03 -2.39
C ARG A 229 -43.35 -17.50 -2.33
N GLU A 230 -44.29 -16.61 -2.04
CA GLU A 230 -45.73 -16.90 -2.08
C GLU A 230 -46.19 -17.21 -3.50
N ALA A 231 -45.75 -16.43 -4.48
CA ALA A 231 -46.04 -16.67 -5.90
C ALA A 231 -45.48 -18.03 -6.38
N GLU A 232 -44.27 -18.40 -5.95
CA GLU A 232 -43.70 -19.72 -6.25
C GLU A 232 -44.52 -20.86 -5.62
N ALA A 233 -44.99 -20.69 -4.38
CA ALA A 233 -45.84 -21.67 -3.71
C ALA A 233 -47.22 -21.83 -4.37
N ASP A 234 -47.82 -20.72 -4.83
CA ASP A 234 -49.10 -20.73 -5.54
C ASP A 234 -48.98 -21.37 -6.93
N GLU A 235 -47.87 -21.14 -7.64
CA GLU A 235 -47.59 -21.81 -8.91
C GLU A 235 -47.46 -23.33 -8.72
N VAL A 236 -46.71 -23.78 -7.70
CA VAL A 236 -46.62 -25.20 -7.36
C VAL A 236 -47.99 -25.78 -7.03
N ARG A 237 -48.83 -25.07 -6.26
CA ARG A 237 -50.20 -25.53 -5.95
C ARG A 237 -51.04 -25.67 -7.22
N ARG A 238 -50.96 -24.69 -8.12
CA ARG A 238 -51.70 -24.69 -9.38
C ARG A 238 -51.29 -25.84 -10.30
N GLN A 239 -49.99 -26.16 -10.36
CA GLN A 239 -49.51 -27.31 -11.11
C GLN A 239 -50.04 -28.63 -10.54
N VAL A 240 -50.13 -28.76 -9.21
CA VAL A 240 -50.71 -29.94 -8.56
C VAL A 240 -52.22 -30.05 -8.84
N GLU A 241 -52.96 -28.94 -8.79
CA GLU A 241 -54.39 -28.91 -9.11
C GLU A 241 -54.65 -29.33 -10.56
N LEU A 242 -53.89 -28.78 -11.52
CA LEU A 242 -53.99 -29.15 -12.93
C LEU A 242 -53.66 -30.63 -13.18
N ALA A 243 -52.63 -31.17 -12.51
CA ALA A 243 -52.29 -32.59 -12.59
C ALA A 243 -53.43 -33.48 -12.03
N LEU A 244 -54.09 -33.04 -10.96
CA LEU A 244 -55.25 -33.74 -10.40
C LEU A 244 -56.45 -33.72 -11.35
N GLU A 245 -56.73 -32.57 -11.98
CA GLU A 245 -57.80 -32.45 -12.99
C GLU A 245 -57.52 -33.34 -14.19
N GLN A 246 -56.29 -33.33 -14.71
CA GLN A 246 -55.90 -34.19 -15.83
C GLN A 246 -56.09 -35.67 -15.49
N ALA A 247 -55.64 -36.12 -14.32
CA ALA A 247 -55.84 -37.50 -13.87
C ALA A 247 -57.34 -37.86 -13.72
N ARG A 248 -58.20 -36.90 -13.33
CA ARG A 248 -59.66 -37.10 -13.29
C ARG A 248 -60.25 -37.24 -14.68
N TYR A 249 -59.82 -36.43 -15.64
CA TYR A 249 -60.27 -36.54 -17.03
C TYR A 249 -59.83 -37.87 -17.66
N GLU A 250 -58.58 -38.30 -17.46
CA GLU A 250 -58.08 -39.58 -17.99
C GLU A 250 -58.90 -40.78 -17.48
N VAL A 251 -59.28 -40.82 -16.20
CA VAL A 251 -60.14 -41.88 -15.64
C VAL A 251 -61.56 -41.87 -16.20
N ILE A 252 -62.09 -40.70 -16.60
CA ILE A 252 -63.42 -40.58 -17.21
C ILE A 252 -63.40 -41.05 -18.67
N VAL A 253 -62.29 -40.81 -19.39
CA VAL A 253 -62.12 -41.21 -20.80
C VAL A 253 -61.81 -42.70 -20.94
N ASP A 254 -61.13 -43.32 -19.96
CA ASP A 254 -60.84 -44.76 -19.93
C ASP A 254 -62.03 -45.63 -19.47
N ALA A 255 -63.16 -45.01 -19.08
CA ALA A 255 -64.37 -45.70 -18.60
C ALA A 255 -65.50 -45.79 -19.64
N GLU A 256 -65.30 -45.27 -20.85
CA GLU A 256 -66.14 -45.50 -22.06
C GLU A 256 -65.56 -46.61 -22.95
#